data_AF-A0A7S4RDU3-F1
#
_entry.id   AF-A0A7S4RDU3-F1
#
_cell.length_a   1.000
_cell.length_b   1.000
_cell.length_c   1.000
_cell.angle_alpha   90.00
_cell.angle_beta   90.00
_cell.angle_gamma   90.00
#
_symmetry.space_group_name_H-M   'P 1'
#
loop_
_entity.id
_entity.type
_entity.pdbx_description
1 polymer ?
#
loop_
_entity_poly.entity_id
_entity_poly.type
_entity_poly.pdbx_seq_one_letter_code
_entity_poly.pdbx_strand_id
1 'polypeptide(L)'
;MLSNNAPITQDTNIPPAPNTTPSLTTTSTTHTTNTTRTRTTMSSSQQTSIIIRVLAASTGVCYRINLHPNELTVANIRRHLAGAIPPSDQILLLGPPYKVPKDSTLRSAEVLSALRLGDQEDDIAVASPPPDGTTSAAPCLLNATERTGSKRLFLFSKRALSEAAPDPPPCILDPQTIHLPTEPDPSPVPFRSAALSDSSAVHSPLHQALEVYERRFMLHLCRGRALTDGADLRLTSCRACVAEQVVIARALRAAVSNLSDHRNGAARTRSEFTANFQTKTAQHAVLLGKFDGYLDRLAKLPLDPALVSVARSSGRIMETLLDTVPVEREKQWAAQCKTSHENLMGLFAEVDTGFAQLTNAQSREEEARQDLQAEEEIKALSTEVESIATGIRNKQAERLHTLTKDHRDVVTTVMGVIHDESAAQAAFSTLENMSKASSSILPSMEADDEILAQLMQKVANAKTTAMKRMRTRLRQVSTAQSSIQRVLSSVAVVRDALSQQCENMVHLEHVAELPASYRDFLAEIRRRRAYGGAVASSSSAMMERLATMRADEVKARERFLRNSGRHLMPPFF
;
A
#
# COMPACT_ATOMS: atom_id res chain seq x y z
N MET A 1 10.03 -12.87 -0.37
CA MET A 1 10.96 -11.71 -0.32
C MET A 1 10.82 -10.98 -1.66
N LEU A 2 10.28 -9.75 -1.64
CA LEU A 2 9.86 -8.98 -2.80
C LEU A 2 10.93 -8.94 -3.91
N SER A 3 10.69 -9.67 -5.00
CA SER A 3 11.50 -9.65 -6.22
C SER A 3 10.90 -8.64 -7.19
N ASN A 4 11.72 -7.69 -7.63
CA ASN A 4 11.45 -6.84 -8.78
C ASN A 4 11.44 -7.72 -10.05
N ASN A 5 10.39 -7.59 -10.86
CA ASN A 5 10.42 -7.99 -12.26
C ASN A 5 11.21 -6.94 -13.06
N ALA A 6 12.33 -7.36 -13.65
CA ALA A 6 12.92 -6.75 -14.85
C ALA A 6 13.46 -7.89 -15.74
N PRO A 7 13.28 -7.83 -17.07
CA PRO A 7 13.63 -8.93 -17.97
C PRO A 7 15.12 -8.94 -18.28
N ILE A 8 15.72 -10.14 -18.24
CA ILE A 8 17.09 -10.42 -18.70
C ILE A 8 17.02 -10.71 -20.20
N THR A 9 17.57 -9.81 -21.01
CA THR A 9 18.01 -10.10 -22.39
C THR A 9 19.40 -10.72 -22.33
N GLN A 10 19.57 -11.89 -22.96
CA GLN A 10 20.86 -12.54 -23.15
C GLN A 10 21.60 -11.87 -24.31
N ASP A 11 22.80 -11.33 -24.04
CA ASP A 11 23.78 -10.92 -25.05
C ASP A 11 24.79 -12.06 -25.29
N THR A 12 24.96 -12.43 -26.56
CA THR A 12 26.06 -13.26 -27.06
C THR A 12 27.18 -12.38 -27.60
N ASN A 13 28.39 -12.63 -27.09
CA ASN A 13 29.67 -12.07 -27.54
C ASN A 13 30.07 -12.51 -28.96
N ILE A 14 30.45 -11.58 -29.84
CA ILE A 14 31.57 -11.72 -30.82
C ILE A 14 32.24 -10.32 -31.04
N PRO A 15 33.59 -10.18 -31.15
CA PRO A 15 34.34 -8.90 -31.14
C PRO A 15 34.93 -8.51 -32.54
N PRO A 16 35.93 -7.60 -32.72
CA PRO A 16 35.73 -6.17 -32.96
C PRO A 16 36.51 -5.54 -34.16
N ALA A 17 36.24 -4.22 -34.36
CA ALA A 17 37.08 -3.15 -34.95
C ALA A 17 37.15 -2.97 -36.50
N PRO A 18 37.62 -1.81 -37.06
CA PRO A 18 38.04 -0.54 -36.44
C PRO A 18 37.52 0.78 -37.10
N ASN A 19 37.71 1.88 -36.34
CA ASN A 19 37.92 3.30 -36.69
C ASN A 19 37.75 3.80 -38.13
N THR A 20 37.02 4.93 -38.28
CA THR A 20 37.55 6.18 -38.90
C THR A 20 36.54 7.34 -38.77
N THR A 21 37.00 8.45 -38.18
CA THR A 21 36.51 9.83 -38.44
C THR A 21 37.08 10.30 -39.79
N PRO A 22 36.43 11.25 -40.51
CA PRO A 22 36.75 12.66 -40.28
C PRO A 22 35.61 13.66 -40.54
N SER A 23 35.99 14.90 -40.30
CA SER A 23 35.28 16.16 -40.13
C SER A 23 34.83 16.88 -41.42
N LEU A 24 33.95 17.87 -41.18
CA LEU A 24 33.90 19.23 -41.77
C LEU A 24 33.08 19.52 -43.05
N THR A 25 32.23 20.56 -42.87
CA THR A 25 31.98 21.76 -43.73
C THR A 25 30.83 21.82 -44.76
N THR A 26 29.97 22.84 -44.52
CA THR A 26 29.32 23.82 -45.45
C THR A 26 28.26 23.29 -46.44
N THR A 27 27.14 23.96 -46.77
CA THR A 27 26.74 25.38 -46.75
C THR A 27 25.22 25.52 -47.05
N SER A 28 24.58 26.55 -46.46
CA SER A 28 23.51 27.45 -46.98
C SER A 28 22.16 26.87 -47.49
N THR A 29 20.99 27.53 -47.53
CA THR A 29 20.45 28.86 -47.19
C THR A 29 18.91 28.66 -47.16
N THR A 30 18.09 29.31 -46.33
CA THR A 30 17.32 30.54 -46.64
C THR A 30 16.40 30.86 -45.45
N HIS A 31 16.61 31.98 -44.74
CA HIS A 31 15.81 33.22 -44.73
C HIS A 31 14.29 33.11 -44.51
N THR A 32 13.80 33.57 -43.35
CA THR A 32 12.84 34.70 -43.28
C THR A 32 12.72 35.32 -41.87
N THR A 33 13.17 36.58 -41.78
CA THR A 33 12.67 37.76 -41.02
C THR A 33 11.95 37.65 -39.66
N ASN A 34 12.56 38.34 -38.68
CA ASN A 34 12.01 39.35 -37.75
C ASN A 34 10.64 39.10 -37.09
N THR A 35 10.63 39.08 -35.75
CA THR A 35 10.03 40.17 -34.94
C THR A 35 10.45 40.02 -33.48
N THR A 36 11.28 40.95 -33.04
CA THR A 36 11.62 41.21 -31.64
C THR A 36 10.36 41.70 -30.92
N ARG A 37 9.82 40.89 -30.00
CA ARG A 37 8.87 41.38 -29.00
C ARG A 37 9.40 41.01 -27.63
N THR A 38 9.98 42.02 -27.00
CA THR A 38 10.28 42.12 -25.57
C THR A 38 9.08 41.63 -24.76
N ARG A 39 9.17 40.39 -24.27
CA ARG A 39 8.23 39.87 -23.29
C ARG A 39 8.83 40.13 -21.92
N THR A 40 8.32 41.20 -21.33
CA THR A 40 8.35 41.55 -19.91
C THR A 40 8.44 40.30 -19.05
N THR A 41 9.55 40.19 -18.32
CA THR A 41 9.76 39.26 -17.22
C THR A 41 8.70 39.53 -16.16
N MET A 42 7.58 38.81 -16.24
CA MET A 42 6.66 38.68 -15.11
C MET A 42 7.20 37.60 -14.19
N SER A 43 7.56 38.04 -12.98
CA SER A 43 7.41 37.32 -11.72
C SER A 43 7.77 35.82 -11.75
N SER A 44 8.95 35.51 -11.25
CA SER A 44 9.25 34.21 -10.68
C SER A 44 8.17 33.86 -9.65
N SER A 45 7.25 32.98 -10.02
CA SER A 45 6.35 32.32 -9.08
C SER A 45 7.20 31.66 -8.00
N GLN A 46 7.20 32.21 -6.79
CA GLN A 46 7.73 31.51 -5.62
C GLN A 46 6.92 30.22 -5.48
N GLN A 47 7.44 29.10 -5.99
CA GLN A 47 6.86 27.79 -5.75
C GLN A 47 7.05 27.51 -4.26
N THR A 48 5.97 27.70 -3.51
CA THR A 48 5.91 27.42 -2.08
C THR A 48 6.31 25.97 -1.84
N SER A 49 7.23 25.77 -0.91
CA SER A 49 7.70 24.44 -0.53
C SER A 49 6.53 23.57 -0.02
N ILE A 50 6.56 22.28 -0.32
CA ILE A 50 5.54 21.31 0.06
C ILE A 50 6.01 20.60 1.34
N ILE A 51 5.21 20.70 2.39
CA ILE A 51 5.41 19.96 3.63
C ILE A 51 4.65 18.63 3.55
N ILE A 52 5.34 17.52 3.83
CA ILE A 52 4.76 16.18 3.91
C ILE A 52 5.06 15.60 5.28
N ARG A 53 4.01 15.16 5.98
CA ARG A 53 4.15 14.37 7.21
C ARG A 53 4.30 12.89 6.85
N VAL A 54 5.33 12.26 7.42
CA VAL A 54 5.58 10.83 7.32
C VAL A 54 5.52 10.20 8.70
N LEU A 55 4.68 9.19 8.84
CA LEU A 55 4.35 8.54 10.10
C LEU A 55 5.16 7.26 10.25
N ALA A 56 6.11 7.20 11.18
CA ALA A 56 6.90 5.98 11.40
C ALA A 56 6.11 4.94 12.18
N ALA A 57 5.85 3.80 11.54
CA ALA A 57 5.04 2.73 12.08
C ALA A 57 5.64 2.09 13.35
N SER A 58 6.97 1.97 13.42
CA SER A 58 7.64 1.27 14.52
C SER A 58 7.72 2.05 15.82
N THR A 59 7.73 3.39 15.75
CA THR A 59 7.92 4.27 16.92
C THR A 59 6.74 5.21 17.16
N GLY A 60 5.89 5.42 16.16
CA GLY A 60 4.83 6.43 16.19
C GLY A 60 5.29 7.85 15.85
N VAL A 61 6.60 8.07 15.73
CA VAL A 61 7.20 9.40 15.48
C VAL A 61 6.77 9.95 14.12
N CYS A 62 6.43 11.24 14.11
CA CYS A 62 6.05 11.97 12.90
C CYS A 62 7.22 12.80 12.36
N TYR A 63 7.62 12.56 11.11
CA TYR A 63 8.63 13.34 10.41
C TYR A 63 7.95 14.34 9.47
N ARG A 64 8.28 15.63 9.59
CA ARG A 64 7.84 16.67 8.64
C ARG A 64 8.97 16.95 7.66
N ILE A 65 8.74 16.67 6.38
CA ILE A 65 9.72 16.87 5.32
C ILE A 65 9.27 18.05 4.48
N ASN A 66 10.16 19.03 4.28
CA ASN A 66 9.89 20.19 3.44
C ASN A 66 10.67 20.05 2.12
N LEU A 67 9.95 19.95 0.99
CA LEU A 67 10.54 19.72 -0.33
C LEU A 67 10.04 20.74 -1.34
N HIS A 68 10.88 21.13 -2.28
CA HIS A 68 10.41 21.86 -3.45
C HIS A 68 9.54 20.94 -4.35
N PRO A 69 8.49 21.44 -5.05
CA PRO A 69 7.65 20.60 -5.92
C PRO A 69 8.43 19.75 -6.94
N ASN A 70 9.52 20.30 -7.49
CA ASN A 70 10.38 19.59 -8.44
C ASN A 70 11.19 18.45 -7.80
N GLU A 71 11.46 18.55 -6.50
CA GLU A 71 12.18 17.56 -5.70
C GLU A 71 11.26 16.52 -5.07
N LEU A 72 9.94 16.64 -5.27
CA LEU A 72 8.98 15.69 -4.73
C LEU A 72 9.07 14.35 -5.48
N THR A 73 9.92 13.47 -4.98
CA THR A 73 10.11 12.09 -5.46
C THR A 73 10.18 11.15 -4.26
N VAL A 74 9.81 9.89 -4.49
CA VAL A 74 9.95 8.80 -3.51
C VAL A 74 11.41 8.71 -3.05
N ALA A 75 12.37 8.82 -3.98
CA ALA A 75 13.80 8.75 -3.66
C ALA A 75 14.24 9.89 -2.73
N ASN A 76 13.78 11.12 -2.95
CA ASN A 76 14.12 12.27 -2.11
C ASN A 76 13.48 12.19 -0.73
N ILE A 77 12.22 11.73 -0.64
CA ILE A 77 11.56 11.44 0.65
C ILE A 77 12.38 10.39 1.41
N ARG A 78 12.78 9.30 0.75
CA ARG A 78 13.59 8.25 1.38
C ARG A 78 14.93 8.77 1.87
N ARG A 79 15.58 9.67 1.11
CA ARG A 79 16.85 10.29 1.50
C ARG A 79 16.70 11.13 2.77
N HIS A 80 15.62 11.90 2.91
CA HIS A 80 15.35 12.69 4.11
C HIS A 80 15.08 11.82 5.35
N LEU A 81 14.53 10.62 5.14
CA LEU A 81 14.24 9.66 6.20
C LEU A 81 15.43 8.73 6.53
N ALA A 82 16.57 8.89 5.84
CA ALA A 82 17.73 8.00 5.98
C ALA A 82 18.33 7.97 7.39
N GLY A 83 18.19 9.08 8.15
CA GLY A 83 18.63 9.14 9.55
C GLY A 83 17.79 8.28 10.50
N ALA A 84 16.53 7.99 10.14
CA ALA A 84 15.66 7.12 10.92
C ALA A 84 15.77 5.65 10.48
N ILE A 85 15.70 5.40 9.16
CA ILE A 85 15.78 4.06 8.57
C ILE A 85 16.61 4.15 7.28
N PRO A 86 17.60 3.27 7.04
CA PRO A 86 18.37 3.27 5.79
C PRO A 86 17.46 3.13 4.55
N PRO A 87 17.69 3.87 3.45
CA PRO A 87 16.81 3.86 2.27
C PRO A 87 16.51 2.47 1.66
N SER A 88 17.42 1.51 1.79
CA SER A 88 17.28 0.11 1.36
C SER A 88 16.24 -0.67 2.19
N ASP A 89 16.03 -0.24 3.44
CA ASP A 89 15.13 -0.87 4.39
C ASP A 89 13.80 -0.14 4.52
N GLN A 90 13.60 0.98 3.83
CA GLN A 90 12.36 1.74 3.90
C GLN A 90 11.27 1.15 3.03
N ILE A 91 10.10 0.94 3.64
CA ILE A 91 8.85 0.63 2.95
C ILE A 91 7.90 1.80 3.21
N LEU A 92 7.39 2.41 2.14
CA LEU A 92 6.42 3.49 2.21
C LEU A 92 5.05 2.98 1.78
N LEU A 93 4.02 3.27 2.56
CA LEU A 93 2.62 3.03 2.19
C LEU A 93 1.83 4.34 2.24
N LEU A 94 1.20 4.68 1.12
CA LEU A 94 0.33 5.83 0.96
C LEU A 94 -1.10 5.33 0.78
N GLY A 95 -2.05 5.86 1.54
CA GLY A 95 -3.46 5.52 1.38
C GLY A 95 -4.39 6.22 2.37
N PRO A 96 -5.70 5.90 2.35
CA PRO A 96 -6.34 4.82 1.58
C PRO A 96 -6.49 5.08 0.05
N PRO A 97 -6.60 4.05 -0.81
CA PRO A 97 -6.19 2.65 -0.56
C PRO A 97 -4.67 2.56 -0.39
N TYR A 98 -4.20 1.70 0.52
CA TYR A 98 -2.80 1.65 0.92
C TYR A 98 -1.93 0.92 -0.11
N LYS A 99 -1.09 1.70 -0.82
CA LYS A 99 -0.19 1.22 -1.86
C LYS A 99 1.18 1.85 -1.75
N VAL A 100 2.18 1.20 -2.34
CA VAL A 100 3.52 1.78 -2.48
C VAL A 100 3.41 2.99 -3.41
N PRO A 101 3.81 4.20 -2.97
CA PRO A 101 3.70 5.40 -3.78
C PRO A 101 4.65 5.35 -4.97
N LYS A 102 4.21 5.94 -6.08
CA LYS A 102 5.03 6.27 -7.26
C LYS A 102 5.24 7.79 -7.32
N ASP A 103 6.28 8.25 -8.01
CA ASP A 103 6.55 9.69 -8.16
C ASP A 103 5.36 10.44 -8.77
N SER A 104 4.70 9.84 -9.77
CA SER A 104 3.48 10.41 -10.38
C SER A 104 2.33 10.55 -9.38
N THR A 105 2.17 9.59 -8.46
CA THR A 105 1.11 9.66 -7.45
C THR A 105 1.39 10.72 -6.39
N LEU A 106 2.65 10.91 -5.97
CA LEU A 106 3.01 11.92 -4.97
C LEU A 106 2.86 13.35 -5.50
N ARG A 107 3.09 13.54 -6.80
CA ARG A 107 2.96 14.85 -7.46
C ARG A 107 1.51 15.22 -7.82
N SER A 108 0.55 14.30 -7.64
CA SER A 108 -0.85 14.59 -7.91
C SER A 108 -1.39 15.62 -6.92
N ALA A 109 -2.03 16.68 -7.43
CA ALA A 109 -2.66 17.71 -6.62
C ALA A 109 -3.75 17.15 -5.69
N GLU A 110 -4.48 16.12 -6.15
CA GLU A 110 -5.48 15.41 -5.35
C GLU A 110 -4.83 14.71 -4.15
N VAL A 111 -3.71 14.01 -4.37
CA VAL A 111 -2.98 13.30 -3.30
C VAL A 111 -2.39 14.29 -2.30
N LEU A 112 -1.82 15.40 -2.77
CA LEU A 112 -1.28 16.44 -1.90
C LEU A 112 -2.38 17.10 -1.06
N SER A 113 -3.55 17.35 -1.64
CA SER A 113 -4.70 17.90 -0.91
C SER A 113 -5.22 16.91 0.13
N ALA A 114 -5.29 15.62 -0.22
CA ALA A 114 -5.69 14.56 0.71
C ALA A 114 -4.67 14.35 1.85
N LEU A 115 -3.37 14.49 1.58
CA LEU A 115 -2.32 14.46 2.62
C LEU A 115 -2.44 15.64 3.58
N ARG A 116 -2.67 16.86 3.06
CA ARG A 116 -2.92 18.05 3.88
C ARG A 116 -4.17 17.92 4.75
N LEU A 117 -5.23 17.33 4.21
CA LEU A 117 -6.44 17.04 4.98
C LEU A 117 -6.15 16.04 6.10
N GLY A 118 -5.35 14.99 5.84
CA GLY A 118 -4.91 14.06 6.86
C GLY A 118 -4.08 14.72 7.97
N ASP A 119 -3.21 15.66 7.60
CA ASP A 119 -2.44 16.45 8.56
C ASP A 119 -3.34 17.33 9.44
N GLN A 120 -4.35 17.96 8.86
CA GLN A 120 -5.33 18.78 9.60
C GLN A 120 -6.14 17.95 10.59
N GLU A 121 -6.60 16.76 10.18
CA GLU A 121 -7.30 15.83 11.09
C GLU A 121 -6.42 15.42 12.26
N ASP A 122 -5.14 15.16 11.99
CA ASP A 122 -4.19 14.74 13.02
C ASP A 122 -3.86 15.88 14.00
N ASP A 123 -3.77 17.12 13.51
CA ASP A 123 -3.52 18.29 14.35
C ASP A 123 -4.75 18.65 15.21
N ILE A 124 -5.98 18.53 14.68
CA ILE A 124 -7.22 18.72 15.45
C ILE A 124 -7.34 17.68 16.56
N ALA A 125 -6.90 16.44 16.30
CA ALA A 125 -6.95 15.37 17.30
C ALA A 125 -5.96 15.58 18.47
N VAL A 126 -4.87 16.32 18.22
CA VAL A 126 -3.84 16.63 19.22
C VAL A 126 -4.14 17.94 19.95
N ALA A 127 -4.88 18.87 19.33
CA ALA A 127 -5.34 20.09 19.97
C ALA A 127 -6.43 19.78 21.01
N SER A 128 -6.23 20.24 22.25
CA SER A 128 -7.21 20.12 23.34
C SER A 128 -8.60 20.65 22.93
N PRO A 129 -9.70 20.12 23.53
CA PRO A 129 -11.04 20.63 23.24
C PRO A 129 -11.13 22.14 23.53
N PRO A 130 -11.95 22.89 22.78
CA PRO A 130 -12.15 24.32 23.03
C PRO A 130 -12.63 24.55 24.48
N PRO A 131 -12.29 25.69 25.10
CA PRO A 131 -12.63 26.01 26.49
C PRO A 131 -14.16 26.14 26.73
N ASP A 132 -14.95 26.22 25.66
CA ASP A 132 -16.40 26.33 25.76
C ASP A 132 -17.04 24.94 25.74
N GLY A 133 -17.71 24.60 26.85
CA GLY A 133 -18.38 23.32 27.13
C GLY A 133 -19.55 22.95 26.21
N THR A 134 -19.49 23.28 24.92
CA THR A 134 -20.38 22.73 23.90
C THR A 134 -20.11 21.24 23.72
N THR A 135 -21.15 20.46 23.98
CA THR A 135 -21.25 18.99 23.94
C THR A 135 -21.17 18.41 22.52
N SER A 136 -20.18 18.84 21.72
CA SER A 136 -19.83 18.14 20.48
C SER A 136 -18.86 17.01 20.83
N ALA A 137 -19.26 15.76 20.58
CA ALA A 137 -18.47 14.56 20.83
C ALA A 137 -17.01 14.76 20.39
N ALA A 138 -16.07 14.56 21.32
CA ALA A 138 -14.65 14.69 21.06
C ALA A 138 -14.28 13.87 19.80
N PRO A 139 -13.58 14.47 18.81
CA PRO A 139 -13.25 13.78 17.59
C PRO A 139 -12.44 12.52 17.90
N CYS A 140 -13.00 11.36 17.56
CA CYS A 140 -12.39 10.07 17.88
C CYS A 140 -11.06 9.93 17.12
N LEU A 141 -9.95 9.95 17.86
CA LEU A 141 -8.55 9.83 17.40
C LEU A 141 -8.29 8.70 16.39
N LEU A 142 -9.15 7.70 16.29
CA LEU A 142 -8.93 6.49 15.48
C LEU A 142 -9.94 6.28 14.35
N ASN A 143 -11.00 7.10 14.22
CA ASN A 143 -12.11 6.82 13.29
C ASN A 143 -12.15 7.70 12.02
N ALA A 144 -11.29 8.72 11.90
CA ALA A 144 -11.50 9.80 10.92
C ALA A 144 -11.19 9.46 9.44
N THR A 145 -10.44 8.39 9.15
CA THR A 145 -9.65 8.37 7.90
C THR A 145 -10.38 7.90 6.64
N GLU A 146 -11.45 7.10 6.76
CA GLU A 146 -12.06 6.45 5.58
C GLU A 146 -13.21 7.25 4.96
N ARG A 147 -13.83 8.17 5.72
CA ARG A 147 -15.01 8.93 5.26
C ARG A 147 -14.69 10.30 4.65
N THR A 148 -13.52 10.85 4.96
CA THR A 148 -13.15 12.24 4.59
C THR A 148 -12.31 12.33 3.33
N GLY A 149 -11.82 11.20 2.81
CA GLY A 149 -10.88 11.16 1.68
C GLY A 149 -9.45 11.54 2.07
N SER A 150 -9.14 11.66 3.37
CA SER A 150 -7.80 11.98 3.85
C SER A 150 -6.81 10.85 3.58
N LYS A 151 -5.56 11.20 3.24
CA LYS A 151 -4.48 10.24 3.00
C LYS A 151 -3.34 10.45 3.99
N ARG A 152 -2.65 9.37 4.32
CA ARG A 152 -1.46 9.37 5.19
C ARG A 152 -0.33 8.58 4.53
N LEU A 153 0.89 9.00 4.83
CA LEU A 153 2.11 8.34 4.37
C LEU A 153 2.80 7.68 5.56
N PHE A 154 2.85 6.35 5.55
CA PHE A 154 3.46 5.54 6.60
C PHE A 154 4.82 5.02 6.18
N LEU A 155 5.75 5.01 7.12
CA LEU A 155 7.11 4.48 6.98
C LEU A 155 7.28 3.22 7.83
N PHE A 156 7.68 2.13 7.18
CA PHE A 156 7.99 0.84 7.82
C PHE A 156 9.46 0.47 7.57
N SER A 157 10.04 -0.28 8.49
CA SER A 157 11.41 -0.80 8.40
C SER A 157 11.41 -2.27 8.02
N LYS A 158 11.98 -2.61 6.87
CA LYS A 158 12.18 -3.99 6.40
C LYS A 158 13.02 -4.80 7.40
N ARG A 159 14.05 -4.19 7.99
CA ARG A 159 14.89 -4.85 9.00
C ARG A 159 14.10 -5.21 10.26
N ALA A 160 13.17 -4.35 10.68
CA ALA A 160 12.31 -4.62 11.83
C ALA A 160 11.32 -5.77 11.58
N LEU A 161 11.09 -6.15 10.32
CA LEU A 161 10.28 -7.32 9.94
C LEU A 161 11.07 -8.63 9.94
N SER A 162 12.40 -8.58 10.11
CA SER A 162 13.25 -9.76 10.15
C SER A 162 12.98 -10.58 11.42
N GLU A 163 13.08 -11.90 11.31
CA GLU A 163 12.99 -12.81 12.45
C GLU A 163 14.05 -12.52 13.51
N ALA A 164 15.27 -12.18 13.07
CA ALA A 164 16.40 -11.84 13.93
C ALA A 164 16.43 -10.38 14.38
N ALA A 165 15.36 -9.60 14.18
CA ALA A 165 15.32 -8.23 14.66
C ALA A 165 15.41 -8.20 16.20
N PRO A 166 16.07 -7.21 16.82
CA PRO A 166 16.04 -7.04 18.27
C PRO A 166 14.71 -6.45 18.71
N ASP A 167 14.26 -6.80 19.93
CA ASP A 167 13.05 -6.22 20.51
C ASP A 167 13.13 -4.69 20.55
N PRO A 168 11.99 -3.99 20.38
CA PRO A 168 11.99 -2.54 20.47
C PRO A 168 12.49 -2.10 21.86
N PRO A 169 13.32 -1.05 21.94
CA PRO A 169 13.78 -0.53 23.22
C PRO A 169 12.59 -0.07 24.06
N PRO A 170 12.66 -0.20 25.40
CA PRO A 170 11.61 0.30 26.28
C PRO A 170 11.45 1.81 26.09
N CYS A 171 10.20 2.26 25.99
CA CYS A 171 9.91 3.68 25.99
C CYS A 171 10.15 4.24 27.39
N ILE A 172 10.87 5.35 27.44
CA ILE A 172 11.13 6.12 28.64
C ILE A 172 10.68 7.55 28.36
N LEU A 173 9.92 8.14 29.28
CA LEU A 173 9.43 9.51 29.19
C LEU A 173 10.15 10.37 30.21
N ASP A 174 10.44 11.62 29.81
CA ASP A 174 11.08 12.61 30.66
C ASP A 174 10.08 13.70 31.06
N PRO A 175 10.19 14.27 32.29
CA PRO A 175 11.16 13.95 33.33
C PRO A 175 10.74 12.78 34.24
N GLN A 176 11.65 11.82 34.49
CA GLN A 176 11.41 10.71 35.44
C GLN A 176 11.26 11.21 36.88
N THR A 177 12.16 12.09 37.32
CA THR A 177 12.19 12.65 38.68
C THR A 177 12.30 14.17 38.61
N ILE A 178 11.53 14.87 39.45
CA ILE A 178 11.65 16.32 39.61
C ILE A 178 12.65 16.59 40.73
N HIS A 179 13.69 17.37 40.43
CA HIS A 179 14.61 17.85 41.46
C HIS A 179 14.02 19.07 42.15
N LEU A 180 13.71 18.94 43.43
CA LEU A 180 13.17 20.02 44.23
C LEU A 180 14.30 20.89 44.80
N PRO A 181 14.21 22.22 44.69
CA PRO A 181 15.15 23.13 45.32
C PRO A 181 15.26 22.87 46.83
N THR A 182 16.49 22.84 47.35
CA THR A 182 16.80 22.75 48.79
C THR A 182 17.12 24.11 49.41
N GLU A 183 17.47 25.09 48.59
CA GLU A 183 17.77 26.47 49.00
C GLU A 183 16.81 27.45 48.30
N PRO A 184 16.37 28.53 48.99
CA PRO A 184 15.53 29.55 48.37
C PRO A 184 16.33 30.42 47.40
N ASP A 185 15.64 30.94 46.38
CA ASP A 185 16.17 32.01 45.52
C ASP A 185 16.57 33.25 46.35
N PRO A 186 17.49 34.10 45.83
CA PRO A 186 17.92 35.31 46.53
C PRO A 186 16.72 36.19 46.91
N SER A 187 16.70 36.64 48.17
CA SER A 187 15.59 37.40 48.74
C SER A 187 15.39 38.72 47.98
N PRO A 188 14.16 39.06 47.57
CA PRO A 188 13.83 40.37 47.01
C PRO A 188 13.82 41.47 48.07
N VAL A 189 13.82 41.09 49.35
CA VAL A 189 13.89 42.03 50.47
C VAL A 189 15.38 42.28 50.77
N PRO A 190 15.83 43.54 50.80
CA PRO A 190 17.20 43.86 51.16
C PRO A 190 17.38 43.71 52.68
N PHE A 191 17.38 42.47 53.17
CA PHE A 191 18.00 42.15 54.44
C PHE A 191 19.49 42.43 54.24
N ARG A 192 20.04 43.46 54.88
CA ARG A 192 21.45 43.86 54.73
C ARG A 192 22.34 42.66 55.10
N SER A 193 22.75 41.87 54.11
CA SER A 193 23.56 40.67 54.32
C SER A 193 25.04 41.04 54.26
N ALA A 194 25.61 41.17 55.46
CA ALA A 194 26.94 40.73 55.93
C ALA A 194 28.23 40.99 55.13
N ALA A 195 28.20 41.61 53.95
CA ALA A 195 29.42 42.00 53.25
C ALA A 195 29.59 43.53 53.33
N LEU A 196 30.46 43.92 54.27
CA LEU A 196 31.09 45.24 54.46
C LEU A 196 30.56 46.09 55.64
N SER A 197 31.53 46.37 56.51
CA SER A 197 31.64 47.45 57.49
C SER A 197 30.92 47.32 58.84
N ASP A 198 31.70 46.90 59.83
CA ASP A 198 31.97 47.65 61.06
C ASP A 198 30.89 48.66 61.49
N SER A 199 29.86 48.15 62.15
CA SER A 199 29.31 48.83 63.32
C SER A 199 28.41 47.89 64.11
N SER A 200 28.51 48.02 65.42
CA SER A 200 27.87 47.27 66.50
C SER A 200 26.33 47.39 66.57
N ALA A 201 25.64 47.53 65.42
CA ALA A 201 24.20 47.32 65.30
C ALA A 201 23.96 45.85 64.90
N VAL A 202 24.23 44.96 65.85
CA VAL A 202 23.95 43.53 65.78
C VAL A 202 22.50 43.35 65.32
N HIS A 203 22.30 42.55 64.26
CA HIS A 203 21.00 42.15 63.76
C HIS A 203 20.01 41.93 64.91
N SER A 204 18.95 42.73 64.97
CA SER A 204 17.87 42.49 65.94
C SER A 204 17.38 41.05 65.73
N PRO A 205 17.27 40.21 66.79
CA PRO A 205 16.76 38.83 66.69
C PRO A 205 15.42 38.76 65.95
N LEU A 206 14.64 39.85 66.01
CA LEU A 206 13.43 40.08 65.24
C LEU A 206 13.67 40.01 63.72
N HIS A 207 14.64 40.74 63.19
CA HIS A 207 14.94 40.77 61.76
C HIS A 207 15.46 39.42 61.26
N GLN A 208 16.25 38.72 62.06
CA GLN A 208 16.71 37.37 61.73
C GLN A 208 15.54 36.37 61.66
N ALA A 209 14.58 36.46 62.57
CA ALA A 209 13.40 35.61 62.55
C ALA A 209 12.49 35.91 61.34
N LEU A 210 12.31 37.18 60.97
CA LEU A 210 11.54 37.58 59.77
C LEU A 210 12.21 37.10 58.47
N GLU A 211 13.55 37.19 58.38
CA GLU A 211 14.33 36.67 57.26
C GLU A 211 14.15 35.14 57.11
N VAL A 212 14.10 34.39 58.22
CA VAL A 212 13.84 32.94 58.20
C VAL A 212 12.44 32.63 57.67
N TYR A 213 11.41 33.40 58.06
CA TYR A 213 10.06 33.23 57.52
C TYR A 213 10.01 33.52 56.02
N GLU A 214 10.54 34.66 55.58
CA GLU A 214 10.56 35.04 54.16
C GLU A 214 11.26 33.98 53.30
N ARG A 215 12.47 33.56 53.70
CA ARG A 215 13.23 32.49 53.03
C ARG A 215 12.47 31.17 52.97
N ARG A 216 11.72 30.81 54.01
CA ARG A 216 10.90 29.59 54.01
C ARG A 216 9.77 29.67 52.99
N PHE A 217 9.06 30.79 52.91
CA PHE A 217 8.01 30.98 51.91
C PHE A 217 8.58 31.05 50.49
N MET A 218 9.76 31.66 50.31
CA MET A 218 10.47 31.63 49.04
C MET A 218 10.81 30.20 48.62
N LEU A 219 11.38 29.40 49.52
CA LEU A 219 11.67 27.99 49.26
C LEU A 219 10.40 27.22 48.88
N HIS A 220 9.29 27.46 49.58
CA HIS A 220 8.01 26.84 49.22
C HIS A 220 7.55 27.24 47.81
N LEU A 221 7.68 28.51 47.44
CA LEU A 221 7.35 28.99 46.11
C LEU A 221 8.24 28.35 45.04
N CYS A 222 9.56 28.27 45.25
CA CYS A 222 10.49 27.63 44.32
C CYS A 222 10.17 26.13 44.12
N ARG A 223 9.88 25.40 45.21
CA ARG A 223 9.46 23.98 45.13
C ARG A 223 8.11 23.83 44.41
N GLY A 224 7.14 24.71 44.69
CA GLY A 224 5.85 24.73 44.00
C GLY A 224 5.98 25.00 42.49
N ARG A 225 6.89 25.88 42.07
CA ARG A 225 7.21 26.13 40.66
C ARG A 225 7.77 24.87 39.99
N ALA A 226 8.79 24.25 40.59
CA ALA A 226 9.39 23.04 40.06
C ALA A 226 8.37 21.90 39.86
N LEU A 227 7.45 21.72 40.80
CA LEU A 227 6.37 20.72 40.70
C LEU A 227 5.34 21.06 39.61
N THR A 228 5.00 22.34 39.45
CA THR A 228 4.05 22.79 38.41
C THR A 228 4.65 22.67 37.01
N ASP A 229 5.90 23.11 36.84
CA ASP A 229 6.63 22.99 35.58
C ASP A 229 6.84 21.51 35.19
N GLY A 230 7.16 20.67 36.17
CA GLY A 230 7.28 19.23 35.95
C GLY A 230 5.94 18.57 35.59
N ALA A 231 4.82 19.02 36.17
CA ALA A 231 3.49 18.56 35.77
C ALA A 231 3.15 18.92 34.31
N ASP A 232 3.48 20.14 33.87
CA ASP A 232 3.31 20.58 32.48
C ASP A 232 4.18 19.76 31.50
N LEU A 233 5.44 19.49 31.86
CA LEU A 233 6.34 18.65 31.07
C LEU A 233 5.83 17.21 30.98
N ARG A 234 5.43 16.59 32.10
CA ARG A 234 4.90 15.22 32.12
C ARG A 234 3.60 15.10 31.33
N LEU A 235 2.68 16.06 31.44
CA LEU A 235 1.45 16.09 30.64
C LEU A 235 1.76 16.14 29.14
N THR A 236 2.70 17.00 28.74
CA THR A 236 3.12 17.13 27.34
C THR A 236 3.76 15.84 26.82
N SER A 237 4.65 15.23 27.61
CA SER A 237 5.29 13.94 27.28
C SER A 237 4.27 12.80 27.17
N CYS A 238 3.29 12.74 28.08
CA CYS A 238 2.21 11.75 28.02
C CYS A 238 1.34 11.92 26.77
N ARG A 239 0.92 13.14 26.44
CA ARG A 239 0.14 13.44 25.23
C ARG A 239 0.88 13.05 23.96
N ALA A 240 2.15 13.44 23.85
CA ALA A 240 2.98 13.07 22.71
C ALA A 240 3.10 11.54 22.57
N CYS A 241 3.35 10.85 23.68
CA CYS A 241 3.47 9.39 23.71
C CYS A 241 2.17 8.67 23.31
N VAL A 242 1.00 9.16 23.74
CA VAL A 242 -0.31 8.63 23.33
C VAL A 242 -0.55 8.90 21.84
N ALA A 243 -0.22 10.09 21.33
CA ALA A 243 -0.35 10.41 19.91
C ALA A 243 0.53 9.49 19.04
N GLU A 244 1.73 9.17 19.49
CA GLU A 244 2.61 8.19 18.84
C GLU A 244 1.99 6.79 18.84
N GLN A 245 1.35 6.35 19.94
CA GLN A 245 0.62 5.07 19.97
C GLN A 245 -0.53 5.03 18.97
N VAL A 246 -1.28 6.13 18.81
CA VAL A 246 -2.32 6.27 17.78
C VAL A 246 -1.74 6.10 16.38
N VAL A 247 -0.56 6.68 16.12
CA VAL A 247 0.14 6.50 14.84
C VAL A 247 0.53 5.04 14.61
N ILE A 248 1.05 4.35 15.63
CA ILE A 248 1.36 2.90 15.56
C ILE A 248 0.09 2.12 15.19
N ALA A 249 -1.03 2.33 15.89
CA ALA A 249 -2.28 1.63 15.60
C ALA A 249 -2.78 1.86 14.17
N ARG A 250 -2.76 3.11 13.70
CA ARG A 250 -3.17 3.46 12.32
C ARG A 250 -2.24 2.85 11.26
N ALA A 251 -0.94 2.84 11.50
CA ALA A 251 0.03 2.21 10.60
C ALA A 251 -0.22 0.71 10.49
N LEU A 252 -0.57 0.06 11.60
CA LEU A 252 -0.89 -1.36 11.59
C LEU A 252 -2.17 -1.62 10.81
N ARG A 253 -3.21 -0.81 11.03
CA ARG A 253 -4.45 -0.87 10.26
C ARG A 253 -4.20 -0.69 8.75
N ALA A 254 -3.31 0.23 8.38
CA ALA A 254 -2.90 0.43 6.99
C ALA A 254 -2.24 -0.83 6.39
N ALA A 255 -1.36 -1.50 7.13
CA ALA A 255 -0.72 -2.73 6.71
C ALA A 255 -1.72 -3.90 6.59
N VAL A 256 -2.64 -4.04 7.54
CA VAL A 256 -3.70 -5.07 7.52
C VAL A 256 -4.70 -4.82 6.38
N SER A 257 -5.08 -3.57 6.14
CA SER A 257 -5.93 -3.18 5.01
C SER A 257 -5.26 -3.51 3.67
N ASN A 258 -3.97 -3.19 3.52
CA ASN A 258 -3.19 -3.58 2.34
C ASN A 258 -3.16 -5.12 2.16
N LEU A 259 -2.97 -5.89 3.24
CA LEU A 259 -3.05 -7.35 3.18
C LEU A 259 -4.44 -7.85 2.76
N SER A 260 -5.51 -7.20 3.23
CA SER A 260 -6.89 -7.51 2.81
C SER A 260 -7.07 -7.33 1.31
N ASP A 261 -6.56 -6.24 0.74
CA ASP A 261 -6.59 -6.00 -0.72
C ASP A 261 -5.86 -7.11 -1.50
N HIS A 262 -4.69 -7.54 -1.02
CA HIS A 262 -3.96 -8.66 -1.63
C HIS A 262 -4.73 -9.96 -1.55
N ARG A 263 -5.39 -10.25 -0.42
CA ARG A 263 -6.24 -11.42 -0.23
C ARG A 263 -7.43 -11.40 -1.18
N ASN A 264 -8.11 -10.27 -1.31
CA ASN A 264 -9.24 -10.09 -2.21
C ASN A 264 -8.84 -10.25 -3.67
N GLY A 265 -7.67 -9.70 -4.05
CA GLY A 265 -7.06 -9.94 -5.36
C GLY A 265 -6.82 -11.42 -5.61
N ALA A 266 -6.20 -12.12 -4.66
CA ALA A 266 -5.90 -13.54 -4.79
C ALA A 266 -7.17 -14.42 -4.85
N ALA A 267 -8.21 -14.07 -4.08
CA ALA A 267 -9.49 -14.76 -4.10
C ALA A 267 -10.19 -14.64 -5.47
N ARG A 268 -10.15 -13.46 -6.11
CA ARG A 268 -10.65 -13.28 -7.48
C ARG A 268 -9.89 -14.15 -8.48
N THR A 269 -8.56 -14.12 -8.43
CA THR A 269 -7.72 -14.96 -9.30
C THR A 269 -8.00 -16.45 -9.10
N ARG A 270 -8.19 -16.91 -7.85
CA ARG A 270 -8.62 -18.29 -7.56
C ARG A 270 -9.95 -18.60 -8.21
N SER A 271 -10.98 -17.77 -7.99
CA SER A 271 -12.32 -18.02 -8.50
C SER A 271 -12.35 -18.13 -10.03
N GLU A 272 -11.69 -17.20 -10.72
CA GLU A 272 -11.58 -17.19 -12.19
C GLU A 272 -10.85 -18.44 -12.69
N PHE A 273 -9.71 -18.77 -12.06
CA PHE A 273 -8.92 -19.93 -12.42
C PHE A 273 -9.67 -21.25 -12.18
N THR A 274 -10.29 -21.42 -11.02
CA THR A 274 -11.05 -22.62 -10.65
C THR A 274 -12.19 -22.88 -11.62
N ALA A 275 -12.95 -21.85 -12.02
CA ALA A 275 -14.04 -22.00 -12.99
C ALA A 275 -13.54 -22.48 -14.36
N ASN A 276 -12.45 -21.88 -14.86
CA ASN A 276 -11.83 -22.31 -16.11
C ASN A 276 -11.26 -23.73 -16.01
N PHE A 277 -10.54 -24.02 -14.93
CA PHE A 277 -9.95 -25.33 -14.66
C PHE A 277 -11.01 -26.43 -14.68
N GLN A 278 -12.09 -26.28 -13.90
CA GLN A 278 -13.19 -27.24 -13.82
C GLN A 278 -13.86 -27.47 -15.18
N THR A 279 -14.08 -26.41 -15.95
CA THR A 279 -14.68 -26.52 -17.28
C THR A 279 -13.80 -27.36 -18.21
N LYS A 280 -12.50 -27.05 -18.26
CA LYS A 280 -11.55 -27.75 -19.13
C LYS A 280 -11.30 -29.20 -18.69
N THR A 281 -11.14 -29.44 -17.40
CA THR A 281 -10.93 -30.81 -16.90
C THR A 281 -12.16 -31.69 -17.06
N ALA A 282 -13.38 -31.14 -16.93
CA ALA A 282 -14.60 -31.89 -17.26
C ALA A 282 -14.66 -32.29 -18.75
N GLN A 283 -14.28 -31.39 -19.66
CA GLN A 283 -14.19 -31.70 -21.10
C GLN A 283 -13.15 -32.81 -21.36
N HIS A 284 -11.97 -32.69 -20.75
CA HIS A 284 -10.91 -33.70 -20.88
C HIS A 284 -11.36 -35.07 -20.35
N ALA A 285 -12.03 -35.11 -19.20
CA ALA A 285 -12.52 -36.35 -18.60
C ALA A 285 -13.55 -37.06 -19.50
N VAL A 286 -14.46 -36.31 -20.15
CA VAL A 286 -15.42 -36.87 -21.10
C VAL A 286 -14.71 -37.45 -22.33
N LEU A 287 -13.75 -36.72 -22.89
CA LEU A 287 -13.01 -37.15 -24.09
C LEU A 287 -12.21 -38.42 -23.82
N LEU A 288 -11.46 -38.46 -22.71
CA LEU A 288 -10.67 -39.62 -22.28
C LEU A 288 -11.57 -40.82 -21.94
N GLY A 289 -12.67 -40.59 -21.23
CA GLY A 289 -13.58 -41.66 -20.81
C GLY A 289 -14.35 -42.31 -21.97
N LYS A 290 -14.52 -41.59 -23.09
CA LYS A 290 -15.22 -42.09 -24.29
C LYS A 290 -14.28 -42.49 -25.42
N PHE A 291 -12.96 -42.42 -25.21
CA PHE A 291 -11.97 -42.57 -26.27
C PHE A 291 -12.11 -43.89 -27.04
N ASP A 292 -12.16 -45.02 -26.34
CA ASP A 292 -12.34 -46.34 -26.98
C ASP A 292 -13.67 -46.43 -27.75
N GLY A 293 -14.73 -45.81 -27.23
CA GLY A 293 -16.02 -45.72 -27.92
C GLY A 293 -15.98 -44.92 -29.22
N TYR A 294 -15.10 -43.91 -29.33
CA TYR A 294 -14.86 -43.21 -30.59
C TYR A 294 -14.17 -44.11 -31.62
N LEU A 295 -13.17 -44.90 -31.19
CA LEU A 295 -12.50 -45.87 -32.06
C LEU A 295 -13.48 -46.95 -32.57
N ASP A 296 -14.33 -47.49 -31.68
CA ASP A 296 -15.37 -48.46 -32.03
C ASP A 296 -16.38 -47.89 -33.04
N ARG A 297 -16.67 -46.60 -32.95
CA ARG A 297 -17.54 -45.91 -33.90
C ARG A 297 -16.87 -45.76 -35.27
N LEU A 298 -15.59 -45.40 -35.29
CA LEU A 298 -14.81 -45.26 -36.53
C LEU A 298 -14.69 -46.60 -37.26
N ALA A 299 -14.56 -47.71 -36.53
CA ALA A 299 -14.52 -49.06 -37.09
C ALA A 299 -15.82 -49.45 -37.84
N LYS A 300 -16.95 -48.83 -37.48
CA LYS A 300 -18.26 -49.13 -38.08
C LYS A 300 -18.61 -48.23 -39.26
N LEU A 301 -17.79 -47.21 -39.54
CA LEU A 301 -18.06 -46.23 -40.60
C LEU A 301 -17.26 -46.57 -41.85
N PRO A 302 -17.91 -47.02 -42.94
CA PRO A 302 -17.21 -47.40 -44.16
C PRO A 302 -16.65 -46.18 -44.90
N LEU A 303 -15.51 -46.38 -45.55
CA LEU A 303 -14.92 -45.41 -46.48
C LEU A 303 -15.67 -45.41 -47.81
N ASP A 304 -15.62 -44.26 -48.51
CA ASP A 304 -16.18 -44.14 -49.86
C ASP A 304 -15.45 -45.10 -50.81
N PRO A 305 -16.17 -45.83 -51.69
CA PRO A 305 -15.56 -46.84 -52.56
C PRO A 305 -14.40 -46.31 -53.42
N ALA A 306 -14.43 -45.03 -53.81
CA ALA A 306 -13.32 -44.44 -54.57
C ALA A 306 -12.04 -44.35 -53.74
N LEU A 307 -12.15 -44.01 -52.45
CA LEU A 307 -11.00 -43.98 -51.53
C LEU A 307 -10.45 -45.38 -51.27
N VAL A 308 -11.35 -46.37 -51.10
CA VAL A 308 -10.97 -47.78 -50.92
C VAL A 308 -10.21 -48.30 -52.15
N SER A 309 -10.70 -48.01 -53.35
CA SER A 309 -10.04 -48.40 -54.62
C SER A 309 -8.65 -47.78 -54.76
N VAL A 310 -8.53 -46.48 -54.48
CA VAL A 310 -7.23 -45.77 -54.49
C VAL A 310 -6.28 -46.37 -53.46
N ALA A 311 -6.72 -46.61 -52.22
CA ALA A 311 -5.91 -47.23 -51.18
C ALA A 311 -5.38 -48.61 -51.61
N ARG A 312 -6.26 -49.48 -52.13
CA ARG A 312 -5.87 -50.81 -52.62
C ARG A 312 -4.87 -50.76 -53.77
N SER A 313 -5.04 -49.82 -54.71
CA SER A 313 -4.07 -49.63 -55.80
C SER A 313 -2.68 -49.21 -55.30
N SER A 314 -2.61 -48.54 -54.15
CA SER A 314 -1.37 -48.18 -53.47
C SER A 314 -0.83 -49.26 -52.50
N GLY A 315 -1.42 -50.47 -52.50
CA GLY A 315 -1.01 -51.57 -51.63
C GLY A 315 -1.48 -51.45 -50.17
N ARG A 316 -2.42 -50.55 -49.87
CA ARG A 316 -2.99 -50.36 -48.52
C ARG A 316 -4.38 -50.97 -48.42
N ILE A 317 -4.68 -51.61 -47.29
CA ILE A 317 -6.02 -52.13 -46.97
C ILE A 317 -6.69 -51.09 -46.07
N MET A 318 -7.67 -50.37 -46.61
CA MET A 318 -8.46 -49.38 -45.88
C MET A 318 -9.92 -49.54 -46.27
N GLU A 319 -10.77 -49.90 -45.32
CA GLU A 319 -12.20 -50.18 -45.54
C GLU A 319 -13.09 -49.27 -44.69
N THR A 320 -12.59 -48.84 -43.54
CA THR A 320 -13.31 -48.03 -42.55
C THR A 320 -12.55 -46.76 -42.22
N LEU A 321 -13.21 -45.79 -41.58
CA LEU A 321 -12.52 -44.58 -41.11
C LEU A 321 -11.43 -44.89 -40.08
N LEU A 322 -11.57 -45.97 -39.31
CA LEU A 322 -10.54 -46.36 -38.34
C LEU A 322 -9.20 -46.64 -39.02
N ASP A 323 -9.22 -47.22 -40.23
CA ASP A 323 -8.00 -47.57 -40.98
C ASP A 323 -7.19 -46.32 -41.42
N THR A 324 -7.77 -45.13 -41.29
CA THR A 324 -7.08 -43.85 -41.54
C THR A 324 -6.33 -43.32 -40.31
N VAL A 325 -6.54 -43.92 -39.14
CA VAL A 325 -6.04 -43.45 -37.84
C VAL A 325 -4.91 -44.36 -37.34
N PRO A 326 -3.78 -43.83 -36.83
CA PRO A 326 -2.73 -44.64 -36.23
C PRO A 326 -3.13 -45.11 -34.82
N VAL A 327 -3.99 -46.12 -34.73
CA VAL A 327 -4.71 -46.55 -33.51
C VAL A 327 -3.79 -46.78 -32.31
N GLU A 328 -2.70 -47.54 -32.47
CA GLU A 328 -1.79 -47.86 -31.37
C GLU A 328 -1.12 -46.60 -30.82
N ARG A 329 -0.75 -45.66 -31.71
CA ARG A 329 -0.16 -44.37 -31.32
C ARG A 329 -1.17 -43.52 -30.56
N GLU A 330 -2.41 -43.44 -31.05
CA GLU A 330 -3.47 -42.67 -30.40
C GLU A 330 -3.87 -43.26 -29.04
N LYS A 331 -3.90 -44.60 -28.91
CA LYS A 331 -4.12 -45.28 -27.62
C LYS A 331 -3.01 -44.98 -26.60
N GLN A 332 -1.74 -45.03 -27.03
CA GLN A 332 -0.61 -44.65 -26.18
C GLN A 332 -0.69 -43.17 -25.77
N TRP A 333 -1.04 -42.30 -26.71
CA TRP A 333 -1.21 -40.87 -26.45
C TRP A 333 -2.36 -40.59 -25.47
N ALA A 334 -3.50 -41.30 -25.62
CA ALA A 334 -4.62 -41.22 -24.69
C ALA A 334 -4.23 -41.64 -23.27
N ALA A 335 -3.43 -42.71 -23.13
CA ALA A 335 -2.90 -43.14 -21.83
C ALA A 335 -1.99 -42.07 -21.20
N GLN A 336 -1.10 -41.45 -21.99
CA GLN A 336 -0.27 -40.33 -21.52
C GLN A 336 -1.10 -39.13 -21.10
N CYS A 337 -2.11 -38.76 -21.91
CA CYS A 337 -3.04 -37.68 -21.59
C CYS A 337 -3.82 -37.95 -20.29
N LYS A 338 -4.19 -39.21 -20.04
CA LYS A 338 -4.86 -39.63 -18.80
C LYS A 338 -3.95 -39.45 -17.58
N THR A 339 -2.71 -39.94 -17.63
CA THR A 339 -1.75 -39.76 -16.52
C THR A 339 -1.46 -38.27 -16.28
N SER A 340 -1.28 -37.49 -17.34
CA SER A 340 -1.09 -36.04 -17.24
C SER A 340 -2.31 -35.33 -16.62
N HIS A 341 -3.52 -35.75 -16.98
CA HIS A 341 -4.77 -35.25 -16.41
C HIS A 341 -4.87 -35.54 -14.90
N GLU A 342 -4.54 -36.76 -14.47
CA GLU A 342 -4.53 -37.14 -13.05
C GLU A 342 -3.50 -36.31 -12.25
N ASN A 343 -2.29 -36.12 -12.78
CA ASN A 343 -1.26 -35.28 -12.18
C ASN A 343 -1.73 -33.81 -12.06
N LEU A 344 -2.37 -33.29 -13.10
CA LEU A 344 -2.90 -31.92 -13.12
C LEU A 344 -3.99 -31.72 -12.07
N MET A 345 -4.86 -32.73 -11.86
CA MET A 345 -5.85 -32.72 -10.78
C MET A 345 -5.19 -32.69 -9.39
N GLY A 346 -4.11 -33.43 -9.19
CA GLY A 346 -3.31 -33.39 -7.97
C GLY A 346 -2.72 -32.00 -7.69
N LEU A 347 -2.07 -31.40 -8.69
CA LEU A 347 -1.51 -30.05 -8.58
C LEU A 347 -2.58 -28.99 -8.25
N PHE A 348 -3.77 -29.12 -8.85
CA PHE A 348 -4.88 -28.23 -8.53
C PHE A 348 -5.37 -28.40 -7.09
N ALA A 349 -5.45 -29.63 -6.57
CA ALA A 349 -5.84 -29.88 -5.19
C ALA A 349 -4.84 -29.30 -4.18
N GLU A 350 -3.54 -29.31 -4.49
CA GLU A 350 -2.51 -28.64 -3.68
C GLU A 350 -2.72 -27.12 -3.64
N VAL A 351 -2.96 -26.50 -4.80
CA VAL A 351 -3.27 -25.06 -4.90
C VAL A 351 -4.53 -24.71 -4.11
N ASP A 352 -5.58 -25.53 -4.23
CA ASP A 352 -6.85 -25.30 -3.54
C ASP A 352 -6.71 -25.40 -2.01
N THR A 353 -5.93 -26.39 -1.55
CA THR A 353 -5.54 -26.54 -0.14
C THR A 353 -4.75 -25.33 0.35
N GLY A 354 -3.80 -24.84 -0.45
CA GLY A 354 -3.03 -23.63 -0.15
C GLY A 354 -3.92 -22.39 0.03
N PHE A 355 -4.93 -22.22 -0.83
CA PHE A 355 -5.90 -21.14 -0.64
C PHE A 355 -6.81 -21.34 0.57
N ALA A 356 -7.23 -22.57 0.87
CA ALA A 356 -8.05 -22.86 2.05
C ALA A 356 -7.32 -22.46 3.35
N GLN A 357 -6.02 -22.74 3.44
CA GLN A 357 -5.17 -22.33 4.56
C GLN A 357 -5.07 -20.79 4.68
N LEU A 358 -4.97 -20.08 3.56
CA LEU A 358 -4.96 -18.61 3.55
C LEU A 358 -6.27 -18.02 4.07
N THR A 359 -7.40 -18.71 3.88
CA THR A 359 -8.74 -18.26 4.25
C THR A 359 -9.21 -18.71 5.63
N ASN A 360 -8.35 -19.29 6.48
CA ASN A 360 -8.73 -19.71 7.83
C ASN A 360 -9.36 -18.53 8.61
N ALA A 361 -10.69 -18.57 8.75
CA ALA A 361 -11.49 -17.44 9.24
C ALA A 361 -11.29 -17.22 10.75
N GLN A 362 -11.13 -18.30 11.52
CA GLN A 362 -10.97 -18.22 12.98
C GLN A 362 -9.72 -17.45 13.39
N SER A 363 -8.58 -17.76 12.76
CA SER A 363 -7.32 -17.04 13.01
C SER A 363 -7.44 -15.55 12.65
N ARG A 364 -8.19 -15.21 11.60
CA ARG A 364 -8.34 -13.81 11.17
C ARG A 364 -9.26 -13.01 12.09
N GLU A 365 -10.36 -13.61 12.52
CA GLU A 365 -11.31 -12.97 13.42
C GLU A 365 -10.67 -12.69 14.78
N GLU A 366 -9.91 -13.65 15.31
CA GLU A 366 -9.17 -13.48 16.55
C GLU A 366 -8.10 -12.38 16.43
N GLU A 367 -7.34 -12.36 15.33
CA GLU A 367 -6.39 -11.29 15.04
C GLU A 367 -7.05 -9.91 14.96
N ALA A 368 -8.20 -9.80 14.28
CA ALA A 368 -8.96 -8.55 14.16
C ALA A 368 -9.53 -8.10 15.52
N ARG A 369 -10.00 -9.04 16.35
CA ARG A 369 -10.46 -8.78 17.71
C ARG A 369 -9.33 -8.22 18.58
N GLN A 370 -8.14 -8.79 18.49
CA GLN A 370 -6.96 -8.28 19.19
C GLN A 370 -6.52 -6.90 18.66
N ASP A 371 -6.65 -6.64 17.35
CA ASP A 371 -6.38 -5.33 16.74
C ASP A 371 -7.36 -4.27 17.29
N LEU A 372 -8.64 -4.60 17.41
CA LEU A 372 -9.67 -3.71 17.97
C LEU A 372 -9.45 -3.44 19.46
N GLN A 373 -9.21 -4.48 20.27
CA GLN A 373 -8.90 -4.34 21.70
C GLN A 373 -7.66 -3.45 21.91
N ALA A 374 -6.62 -3.67 21.08
CA ALA A 374 -5.47 -2.80 20.86
C ALA A 374 -5.80 -1.29 20.87
N GLU A 375 -6.74 -0.95 20.01
CA GLU A 375 -7.17 0.42 19.76
C GLU A 375 -8.05 0.98 20.89
N GLU A 376 -8.89 0.15 21.50
CA GLU A 376 -9.71 0.54 22.65
C GLU A 376 -8.86 0.88 23.88
N GLU A 377 -7.80 0.11 24.15
CA GLU A 377 -6.84 0.38 25.22
C GLU A 377 -6.16 1.74 25.04
N ILE A 378 -5.78 2.10 23.80
CA ILE A 378 -5.21 3.42 23.48
C ILE A 378 -6.23 4.54 23.70
N LYS A 379 -7.50 4.34 23.33
CA LYS A 379 -8.58 5.33 23.56
C LYS A 379 -8.82 5.55 25.06
N ALA A 380 -8.86 4.47 25.83
CA ALA A 380 -9.02 4.54 27.28
C ALA A 380 -7.85 5.31 27.92
N LEU A 381 -6.61 4.99 27.53
CA LEU A 381 -5.42 5.67 28.02
C LEU A 381 -5.39 7.15 27.66
N SER A 382 -5.81 7.51 26.43
CA SER A 382 -5.93 8.92 26.03
C SER A 382 -6.92 9.67 26.90
N THR A 383 -8.07 9.06 27.22
CA THR A 383 -9.10 9.67 28.08
C THR A 383 -8.58 9.84 29.52
N GLU A 384 -7.84 8.85 30.01
CA GLU A 384 -7.21 8.87 31.33
C GLU A 384 -6.16 9.98 31.44
N VAL A 385 -5.29 10.16 30.43
CA VAL A 385 -4.31 11.25 30.37
C VAL A 385 -5.01 12.61 30.35
N GLU A 386 -6.01 12.78 29.48
CA GLU A 386 -6.72 14.06 29.39
C GLU A 386 -7.50 14.41 30.67
N SER A 387 -8.03 13.42 31.38
CA SER A 387 -8.76 13.63 32.63
C SER A 387 -7.83 13.85 33.83
N ILE A 388 -6.96 12.88 34.12
CA ILE A 388 -6.12 12.87 35.32
C ILE A 388 -5.01 13.91 35.23
N ALA A 389 -4.23 13.90 34.13
CA ALA A 389 -3.05 14.75 34.05
C ALA A 389 -3.42 16.23 33.87
N THR A 390 -4.45 16.55 33.08
CA THR A 390 -4.97 17.93 32.98
C THR A 390 -5.57 18.39 34.31
N GLY A 391 -6.32 17.53 35.00
CA GLY A 391 -6.90 17.83 36.31
C GLY A 391 -5.83 18.14 37.36
N ILE A 392 -4.78 17.32 37.45
CA ILE A 392 -3.66 17.57 38.36
C ILE A 392 -2.92 18.83 37.97
N ARG A 393 -2.59 19.02 36.69
CA ARG A 393 -1.91 20.23 36.20
C ARG A 393 -2.65 21.51 36.61
N ASN A 394 -3.98 21.54 36.45
CA ASN A 394 -4.79 22.70 36.85
C ASN A 394 -4.75 22.93 38.36
N LYS A 395 -4.84 21.86 39.17
CA LYS A 395 -4.69 21.96 40.63
C LYS A 395 -3.29 22.45 41.04
N GLN A 396 -2.23 22.01 40.37
CA GLN A 396 -0.86 22.49 40.63
C GLN A 396 -0.75 24.00 40.33
N ALA A 397 -1.34 24.47 39.22
CA ALA A 397 -1.36 25.89 38.87
C ALA A 397 -2.13 26.74 39.91
N GLU A 398 -3.27 26.26 40.41
CA GLU A 398 -4.04 26.92 41.47
C GLU A 398 -3.24 26.99 42.78
N ARG A 399 -2.59 25.89 43.18
CA ARG A 399 -1.76 25.85 44.39
C ARG A 399 -0.52 26.75 44.28
N LEU A 400 0.12 26.79 43.11
CA LEU A 400 1.23 27.70 42.83
C LEU A 400 0.78 29.18 42.91
N HIS A 401 -0.43 29.49 42.44
CA HIS A 401 -0.99 30.83 42.57
C HIS A 401 -1.13 31.22 44.04
N THR A 402 -1.64 30.32 44.89
CA THR A 402 -1.71 30.51 46.35
C THR A 402 -0.33 30.73 46.95
N LEU A 403 0.68 29.90 46.65
CA LEU A 403 2.05 30.10 47.15
C LEU A 403 2.67 31.43 46.69
N THR A 404 2.37 31.85 45.47
CA THR A 404 2.85 33.13 44.92
C THR A 404 2.21 34.30 45.66
N LYS A 405 0.92 34.20 45.99
CA LYS A 405 0.20 35.18 46.79
C LYS A 405 0.75 35.21 48.23
N ASP A 406 0.87 34.05 48.88
CA ASP A 406 1.39 33.94 50.25
C ASP A 406 2.78 34.57 50.37
N HIS A 407 3.68 34.28 49.42
CA HIS A 407 5.00 34.89 49.39
C HIS A 407 4.96 36.42 49.23
N ARG A 408 4.10 36.96 48.36
CA ARG A 408 3.92 38.41 48.19
C ARG A 408 3.41 39.06 49.48
N ASP A 409 2.45 38.44 50.14
CA ASP A 409 1.83 38.92 51.37
C ASP A 409 2.86 38.86 52.54
N VAL A 410 3.72 37.84 52.59
CA VAL A 410 4.86 37.73 53.52
C VAL A 410 5.86 38.85 53.29
N VAL A 411 6.29 39.08 52.04
CA VAL A 411 7.23 40.18 51.70
C VAL A 411 6.66 41.53 52.14
N THR A 412 5.37 41.78 51.88
CA THR A 412 4.69 43.02 52.28
C THR A 412 4.65 43.17 53.80
N THR A 413 4.35 42.09 54.52
CA THR A 413 4.30 42.06 55.99
C THR A 413 5.68 42.32 56.59
N VAL A 414 6.73 41.67 56.06
CA VAL A 414 8.11 41.84 56.54
C VAL A 414 8.61 43.26 56.26
N MET A 415 8.35 43.81 55.08
CA MET A 415 8.69 45.21 54.77
C MET A 415 7.96 46.19 55.71
N GLY A 416 6.70 45.92 56.06
CA GLY A 416 5.95 46.71 57.02
C GLY A 416 6.62 46.79 58.40
N VAL A 417 7.15 45.68 58.90
CA VAL A 417 7.88 45.64 60.20
C VAL A 417 9.24 46.33 60.12
N ILE A 418 9.93 46.24 58.97
CA ILE A 418 11.20 46.96 58.75
C ILE A 418 10.98 48.49 58.82
N HIS A 419 9.80 48.98 58.43
CA HIS A 419 9.44 50.39 58.50
C HIS A 419 8.86 50.81 59.88
N ASP A 420 8.21 49.89 60.60
CA ASP A 420 7.62 50.11 61.92
C ASP A 420 7.76 48.87 62.82
N GLU A 421 8.78 48.86 63.69
CA GLU A 421 9.07 47.73 64.58
C GLU A 421 7.94 47.48 65.62
N SER A 422 7.07 48.46 65.88
CA SER A 422 5.95 48.30 66.82
C SER A 422 4.88 47.31 66.30
N ALA A 423 4.86 47.05 64.99
CA ALA A 423 3.96 46.09 64.34
C ALA A 423 4.46 44.64 64.37
N ALA A 424 5.66 44.38 64.92
CA ALA A 424 6.31 43.07 64.90
C ALA A 424 5.46 41.91 65.45
N GLN A 425 4.76 42.12 66.57
CA GLN A 425 3.97 41.05 67.21
C GLN A 425 2.76 40.65 66.35
N ALA A 426 2.09 41.64 65.75
CA ALA A 426 0.98 41.41 64.84
C ALA A 426 1.46 40.71 63.56
N ALA A 427 2.62 41.11 63.03
CA ALA A 427 3.24 40.49 61.87
C ALA A 427 3.59 39.01 62.12
N PHE A 428 4.16 38.64 63.27
CA PHE A 428 4.44 37.23 63.57
C PHE A 428 3.18 36.37 63.67
N SER A 429 2.11 36.90 64.28
CA SER A 429 0.82 36.18 64.34
C SER A 429 0.24 35.96 62.94
N THR A 430 0.35 36.98 62.07
CA THR A 430 -0.06 36.88 60.66
C THR A 430 0.78 35.84 59.90
N LEU A 431 2.11 35.90 60.01
CA LEU A 431 3.02 34.96 59.36
C LEU A 431 2.82 33.51 59.84
N GLU A 432 2.54 33.31 61.12
CA GLU A 432 2.23 31.99 61.68
C GLU A 432 0.91 31.44 61.15
N ASN A 433 -0.13 32.28 61.08
CA ASN A 433 -1.42 31.90 60.51
C ASN A 433 -1.30 31.55 59.02
N MET A 434 -0.54 32.33 58.25
CA MET A 434 -0.24 32.04 56.85
C MET A 434 0.54 30.72 56.73
N SER A 435 1.56 30.50 57.56
CA SER A 435 2.33 29.26 57.52
C SER A 435 1.49 28.03 57.85
N LYS A 436 0.50 28.15 58.75
CA LYS A 436 -0.45 27.06 59.06
C LYS A 436 -1.38 26.79 57.88
N ALA A 437 -1.91 27.85 57.25
CA ALA A 437 -2.79 27.74 56.10
C ALA A 437 -2.11 27.08 54.88
N SER A 438 -0.82 27.37 54.65
CA SER A 438 -0.07 26.84 53.51
C SER A 438 0.63 25.49 53.79
N SER A 439 0.53 24.96 55.02
CA SER A 439 1.31 23.78 55.45
C SER A 439 0.99 22.49 54.67
N SER A 440 -0.23 22.36 54.15
CA SER A 440 -0.68 21.19 53.39
C SER A 440 -0.46 21.30 51.89
N ILE A 441 -0.12 22.49 51.37
CA ILE A 441 -0.02 22.75 49.94
C ILE A 441 1.09 21.90 49.33
N LEU A 442 2.34 22.04 49.78
CA LEU A 442 3.47 21.30 49.21
C LEU A 442 3.31 19.77 49.31
N PRO A 443 2.94 19.17 50.46
CA PRO A 443 2.68 17.73 50.52
C PRO A 443 1.63 17.27 49.51
N SER A 444 0.57 18.06 49.27
CA SER A 444 -0.43 17.73 48.25
C SER A 444 0.11 17.87 46.83
N MET A 445 0.99 18.84 46.56
CA MET A 445 1.67 18.98 45.27
C MET A 445 2.63 17.82 44.99
N GLU A 446 3.35 17.34 46.01
CA GLU A 446 4.24 16.17 45.90
C GLU A 446 3.44 14.87 45.69
N ALA A 447 2.30 14.69 46.37
CA ALA A 447 1.42 13.54 46.15
C ALA A 447 0.81 13.52 44.75
N ASP A 448 0.41 14.68 44.23
CA ASP A 448 -0.07 14.83 42.86
C ASP A 448 1.02 14.53 41.83
N ASP A 449 2.28 14.88 42.13
CA ASP A 449 3.43 14.54 41.29
C ASP A 449 3.65 13.03 41.20
N GLU A 450 3.56 12.31 42.32
CA GLU A 450 3.67 10.85 42.35
C GLU A 450 2.60 10.18 41.47
N ILE A 451 1.35 10.68 41.50
CA ILE A 451 0.28 10.18 40.63
C ILE A 451 0.61 10.43 39.14
N LEU A 452 1.16 11.60 38.80
CA LEU A 452 1.59 11.90 37.43
C LEU A 452 2.75 11.00 36.99
N ALA A 453 3.72 10.73 37.87
CA ALA A 453 4.83 9.81 37.58
C ALA A 453 4.32 8.41 37.25
N GLN A 454 3.38 7.89 38.06
CA GLN A 454 2.77 6.57 37.85
C GLN A 454 1.99 6.50 36.53
N LEU A 455 1.19 7.53 36.22
CA LEU A 455 0.48 7.63 34.95
C LEU A 455 1.45 7.68 33.76
N MET A 456 2.53 8.46 33.87
CA MET A 456 3.56 8.56 32.85
C MET A 456 4.24 7.21 32.60
N GLN A 457 4.57 6.47 33.67
CA GLN A 457 5.12 5.12 33.54
C GLN A 457 4.14 4.16 32.87
N LYS A 458 2.85 4.22 33.21
CA LYS A 458 1.79 3.44 32.56
C LYS A 458 1.72 3.74 31.05
N VAL A 459 1.77 5.03 30.68
CA VAL A 459 1.77 5.46 29.26
C VAL A 459 3.01 4.95 28.52
N ALA A 460 4.19 5.04 29.12
CA ALA A 460 5.44 4.53 28.56
C ALA A 460 5.43 3.01 28.36
N ASN A 461 4.91 2.27 29.34
CA ASN A 461 4.73 0.82 29.25
C ASN A 461 3.74 0.44 28.13
N ALA A 462 2.63 1.17 28.02
CA ALA A 462 1.66 0.96 26.95
C ALA A 462 2.26 1.17 25.55
N LYS A 463 3.07 2.24 25.36
CA LYS A 463 3.80 2.45 24.09
C LYS A 463 4.77 1.31 23.79
N THR A 464 5.51 0.83 24.78
CA THR A 464 6.41 -0.32 24.62
C THR A 464 5.65 -1.56 24.16
N THR A 465 4.48 -1.83 24.77
CA THR A 465 3.59 -2.93 24.37
C THR A 465 3.08 -2.74 22.93
N ALA A 466 2.66 -1.52 22.56
CA ALA A 466 2.20 -1.21 21.21
C ALA A 466 3.31 -1.43 20.16
N MET A 467 4.56 -1.05 20.46
CA MET A 467 5.71 -1.27 19.57
C MET A 467 6.00 -2.78 19.39
N LYS A 468 5.97 -3.56 20.48
CA LYS A 468 6.15 -5.03 20.42
C LYS A 468 5.05 -5.70 19.60
N ARG A 469 3.80 -5.30 19.84
CA ARG A 469 2.62 -5.77 19.10
C ARG A 469 2.72 -5.45 17.61
N MET A 470 3.07 -4.21 17.26
CA MET A 470 3.30 -3.78 15.88
C MET A 470 4.29 -4.69 15.16
N ARG A 471 5.43 -4.98 15.79
CA ARG A 471 6.45 -5.88 15.22
C ARG A 471 5.86 -7.28 14.95
N THR A 472 5.24 -7.89 15.95
CA THR A 472 4.67 -9.24 15.83
C THR A 472 3.63 -9.31 14.72
N ARG A 473 2.69 -8.35 14.70
CA ARG A 473 1.61 -8.30 13.71
C ARG A 473 2.14 -8.03 12.30
N LEU A 474 3.10 -7.12 12.12
CA LEU A 474 3.69 -6.90 10.80
C LEU A 474 4.45 -8.11 10.27
N ARG A 475 5.07 -8.90 11.14
CA ARG A 475 5.68 -10.18 10.74
C ARG A 475 4.61 -11.16 10.24
N GLN A 476 3.48 -11.27 10.93
CA GLN A 476 2.35 -12.08 10.49
C GLN A 476 1.80 -11.59 9.14
N VAL A 477 1.69 -10.27 8.95
CA VAL A 477 1.33 -9.66 7.66
C VAL A 477 2.31 -10.05 6.55
N SER A 478 3.62 -9.93 6.79
CA SER A 478 4.66 -10.28 5.83
C SER A 478 4.65 -11.77 5.45
N THR A 479 4.46 -12.66 6.44
CA THR A 479 4.31 -14.10 6.22
C THR A 479 3.06 -14.40 5.39
N ALA A 480 1.92 -13.76 5.70
CA ALA A 480 0.68 -13.93 4.96
C ALA A 480 0.82 -13.44 3.50
N GLN A 481 1.44 -12.27 3.27
CA GLN A 481 1.73 -11.76 1.93
C GLN A 481 2.62 -12.72 1.14
N SER A 482 3.66 -13.26 1.78
CA SER A 482 4.56 -14.23 1.13
C SER A 482 3.85 -15.53 0.78
N SER A 483 2.94 -15.99 1.63
CA SER A 483 2.11 -17.17 1.38
C SER A 483 1.14 -16.94 0.21
N ILE A 484 0.48 -15.77 0.15
CA ILE A 484 -0.37 -15.37 -0.99
C ILE A 484 0.44 -15.40 -2.28
N GLN A 485 1.63 -14.78 -2.29
CA GLN A 485 2.48 -14.76 -3.48
C GLN A 485 2.87 -16.19 -3.92
N ARG A 486 3.20 -17.07 -2.98
CA ARG A 486 3.55 -18.47 -3.28
C ARG A 486 2.39 -19.20 -3.96
N VAL A 487 1.18 -19.09 -3.40
CA VAL A 487 -0.01 -19.75 -3.98
C VAL A 487 -0.34 -19.16 -5.35
N LEU A 488 -0.22 -17.84 -5.56
CA LEU A 488 -0.41 -17.21 -6.87
C LEU A 488 0.62 -17.68 -7.90
N SER A 489 1.88 -17.86 -7.49
CA SER A 489 2.90 -18.47 -8.37
C SER A 489 2.53 -19.91 -8.74
N SER A 490 2.03 -20.71 -7.79
CA SER A 490 1.55 -22.07 -8.07
C SER A 490 0.36 -22.06 -9.03
N VAL A 491 -0.59 -21.13 -8.91
CA VAL A 491 -1.69 -20.96 -9.88
C VAL A 491 -1.14 -20.71 -11.28
N ALA A 492 -0.12 -19.87 -11.45
CA ALA A 492 0.48 -19.63 -12.75
C ALA A 492 1.05 -20.93 -13.35
N VAL A 493 1.76 -21.72 -12.55
CA VAL A 493 2.31 -23.02 -12.99
C VAL A 493 1.21 -23.99 -13.41
N VAL A 494 0.15 -24.13 -12.61
CA VAL A 494 -0.97 -25.05 -12.95
C VAL A 494 -1.75 -24.56 -14.17
N ARG A 495 -1.88 -23.24 -14.35
CA ARG A 495 -2.50 -22.65 -15.54
C ARG A 495 -1.69 -22.98 -16.80
N ASP A 496 -0.38 -22.87 -16.74
CA ASP A 496 0.48 -23.19 -17.88
C ASP A 496 0.43 -24.71 -18.18
N ALA A 497 0.43 -25.55 -17.14
CA ALA A 497 0.21 -27.00 -17.28
C ALA A 497 -1.16 -27.36 -17.86
N LEU A 498 -2.23 -26.64 -17.48
CA LEU A 498 -3.56 -26.79 -18.07
C LEU A 498 -3.55 -26.42 -19.55
N SER A 499 -2.88 -25.33 -19.93
CA SER A 499 -2.75 -24.92 -21.33
C SER A 499 -2.06 -26.01 -22.15
N GLN A 500 -0.93 -26.54 -21.65
CA GLN A 500 -0.22 -27.63 -22.30
C GLN A 500 -1.09 -28.89 -22.40
N GLN A 501 -1.86 -29.20 -21.36
CA GLN A 501 -2.80 -30.33 -21.40
C GLN A 501 -3.87 -30.12 -22.46
N CYS A 502 -4.43 -28.92 -22.62
CA CYS A 502 -5.38 -28.64 -23.69
C CYS A 502 -4.77 -28.88 -25.07
N GLU A 503 -3.52 -28.46 -25.30
CA GLU A 503 -2.82 -28.74 -26.57
C GLU A 503 -2.64 -30.25 -26.80
N ASN A 504 -2.28 -31.00 -25.75
CA ASN A 504 -2.09 -32.44 -25.84
C ASN A 504 -3.42 -33.16 -26.18
N MET A 505 -4.55 -32.65 -25.72
CA MET A 505 -5.87 -33.27 -25.94
C MET A 505 -6.38 -33.11 -27.38
N VAL A 506 -5.86 -32.15 -28.16
CA VAL A 506 -6.30 -31.87 -29.55
C VAL A 506 -6.26 -33.10 -30.45
N HIS A 507 -5.26 -33.97 -30.30
CA HIS A 507 -5.17 -35.22 -31.06
C HIS A 507 -6.39 -36.13 -30.83
N LEU A 508 -6.81 -36.24 -29.57
CA LEU A 508 -7.97 -37.05 -29.21
C LEU A 508 -9.28 -36.38 -29.68
N GLU A 509 -9.33 -35.05 -29.71
CA GLU A 509 -10.45 -34.29 -30.26
C GLU A 509 -10.61 -34.57 -31.76
N HIS A 510 -9.50 -34.62 -32.52
CA HIS A 510 -9.54 -34.99 -33.93
C HIS A 510 -10.10 -36.38 -34.18
N VAL A 511 -9.73 -37.38 -33.36
CA VAL A 511 -10.30 -38.73 -33.45
C VAL A 511 -11.81 -38.70 -33.19
N ALA A 512 -12.27 -37.93 -32.19
CA ALA A 512 -13.68 -37.80 -31.86
C ALA A 512 -14.51 -37.08 -32.95
N GLU A 513 -13.94 -36.05 -33.57
CA GLU A 513 -14.59 -35.22 -34.60
C GLU A 513 -14.46 -35.76 -36.04
N LEU A 514 -13.58 -36.76 -36.26
CA LEU A 514 -13.35 -37.36 -37.57
C LEU A 514 -14.63 -37.84 -38.28
N PRO A 515 -15.61 -38.50 -37.61
CA PRO A 515 -16.86 -38.88 -38.27
C PRO A 515 -17.65 -37.70 -38.83
N ALA A 516 -17.74 -36.60 -38.08
CA ALA A 516 -18.47 -35.41 -38.49
C ALA A 516 -17.73 -34.71 -39.65
N SER A 517 -16.41 -34.54 -39.49
CA SER A 517 -15.53 -33.95 -40.51
C SER A 517 -15.57 -34.72 -41.82
N TYR A 518 -15.60 -36.05 -41.76
CA TYR A 518 -15.69 -36.92 -42.93
C TYR A 518 -17.03 -36.76 -43.67
N ARG A 519 -18.14 -36.69 -42.95
CA ARG A 519 -19.46 -36.44 -43.55
C ARG A 519 -19.48 -35.10 -44.29
N ASP A 520 -18.90 -34.06 -43.70
CA ASP A 520 -18.87 -32.73 -44.28
C ASP A 520 -17.94 -32.69 -45.51
N PHE A 521 -16.82 -33.43 -45.47
CA PHE A 521 -15.96 -33.69 -46.62
C PHE A 521 -16.71 -34.36 -47.79
N LEU A 522 -17.52 -35.39 -47.53
CA LEU A 522 -18.34 -36.05 -48.56
C LEU A 522 -19.42 -35.11 -49.12
N ALA A 523 -20.00 -34.24 -48.29
CA ALA A 523 -20.93 -33.21 -48.76
C ALA A 523 -20.25 -32.21 -49.69
N GLU A 524 -19.03 -31.77 -49.35
CA GLU A 524 -18.25 -30.85 -50.16
C GLU A 524 -17.83 -31.47 -51.50
N ILE A 525 -17.44 -32.76 -51.53
CA ILE A 525 -17.16 -33.46 -52.80
C ILE A 525 -18.39 -33.48 -53.70
N ARG A 526 -19.56 -33.83 -53.15
CA ARG A 526 -20.82 -33.83 -53.92
C ARG A 526 -21.11 -32.45 -54.50
N ARG A 527 -20.95 -31.39 -53.70
CA ARG A 527 -21.11 -30.01 -54.13
C ARG A 527 -20.16 -29.66 -55.29
N ARG A 528 -18.87 -30.01 -55.17
CA ARG A 528 -17.87 -29.75 -56.21
C ARG A 528 -18.15 -30.51 -57.51
N ARG A 529 -18.61 -31.75 -57.43
CA ARG A 529 -19.01 -32.54 -58.61
C ARG A 529 -20.21 -31.92 -59.32
N ALA A 530 -21.24 -31.51 -58.57
CA ALA A 530 -22.40 -30.83 -59.13
C ALA A 530 -22.01 -29.51 -59.83
N TYR A 531 -21.13 -28.72 -59.20
CA TYR A 531 -20.60 -27.50 -59.80
C TYR A 531 -19.81 -27.77 -61.09
N GLY A 532 -18.94 -28.78 -61.10
CA GLY A 532 -18.20 -29.20 -62.30
C GLY A 532 -19.13 -29.63 -63.43
N GLY A 533 -20.20 -30.37 -63.11
CA GLY A 533 -21.24 -30.74 -64.09
C GLY A 533 -21.96 -29.53 -64.67
N ALA A 534 -22.33 -28.55 -63.83
CA ALA A 534 -22.95 -27.30 -64.28
C ALA A 534 -22.02 -26.50 -65.21
N VAL A 535 -20.73 -26.41 -64.88
CA VAL A 535 -19.72 -25.74 -65.72
C VAL A 535 -19.55 -26.45 -67.06
N ALA A 536 -19.41 -27.78 -67.05
CA ALA A 536 -19.27 -28.56 -68.28
C ALA A 536 -20.50 -28.43 -69.20
N SER A 537 -21.71 -28.47 -68.62
CA SER A 537 -22.96 -28.27 -69.36
C SER A 537 -23.03 -26.87 -69.98
N SER A 538 -22.68 -25.83 -69.21
CA SER A 538 -22.64 -24.44 -69.70
C SER A 538 -21.63 -24.26 -70.84
N SER A 539 -20.43 -24.82 -70.70
CA SER A 539 -19.40 -24.81 -71.75
C SER A 539 -19.84 -25.55 -73.01
N SER A 540 -20.49 -26.71 -72.87
CA SER A 540 -21.03 -27.47 -74.00
C SER A 540 -22.09 -26.67 -74.75
N ALA A 541 -23.01 -26.03 -74.04
CA ALA A 541 -24.03 -25.17 -74.64
C ALA A 541 -23.42 -23.97 -75.38
N MET A 542 -22.36 -23.38 -74.82
CA MET A 542 -21.63 -22.28 -75.48
C MET A 542 -20.89 -22.76 -76.75
N MET A 543 -20.24 -23.93 -76.70
CA MET A 543 -19.57 -24.52 -77.86
C MET A 543 -20.58 -24.84 -78.97
N GLU A 544 -21.74 -25.39 -78.63
CA GLU A 544 -22.81 -25.68 -79.60
C GLU A 544 -23.32 -24.38 -80.23
N ARG A 545 -23.54 -23.34 -79.44
CA ARG A 545 -23.92 -22.01 -79.96
C ARG A 545 -22.88 -21.44 -80.91
N LEU A 546 -21.59 -21.55 -80.60
CA LEU A 546 -20.50 -21.14 -81.48
C LEU A 546 -20.43 -21.97 -82.77
N ALA A 547 -20.67 -23.27 -82.68
CA ALA A 547 -20.72 -24.16 -83.84
C ALA A 547 -21.87 -23.79 -84.79
N THR A 548 -23.05 -23.49 -84.24
CA THR A 548 -24.21 -23.02 -85.01
C THR A 548 -23.91 -21.68 -85.69
N MET A 549 -23.37 -20.70 -84.96
CA MET A 549 -22.96 -19.40 -85.56
C MET A 549 -21.94 -19.58 -86.69
N ARG A 550 -20.99 -20.50 -86.52
CA ARG A 550 -20.00 -20.82 -87.57
C ARG A 550 -20.67 -21.44 -88.80
N ALA A 551 -21.59 -22.39 -88.61
CA ALA A 551 -22.30 -23.03 -89.70
C ALA A 551 -23.18 -22.03 -90.48
N ASP A 552 -23.87 -21.14 -89.77
CA ASP A 552 -24.68 -20.07 -90.37
C ASP A 552 -23.83 -19.09 -91.19
N GLU A 553 -22.66 -18.69 -90.66
CA GLU A 553 -21.71 -17.83 -91.38
C GLU A 553 -21.13 -18.52 -92.62
N VAL A 554 -20.73 -19.79 -92.51
CA VAL A 554 -20.27 -20.57 -93.68
C VAL A 554 -21.37 -20.63 -94.74
N LYS A 555 -22.62 -20.91 -94.35
CA LYS A 555 -23.77 -20.93 -95.25
C LYS A 555 -24.04 -19.54 -95.87
N ALA A 556 -23.86 -18.47 -95.11
CA ALA A 556 -23.97 -17.10 -95.60
C ALA A 556 -22.89 -16.79 -96.64
N ARG A 557 -21.63 -17.19 -96.38
CA ARG A 557 -20.51 -17.05 -97.32
C ARG A 557 -20.72 -17.87 -98.59
N GLU A 558 -21.12 -19.14 -98.48
CA GLU A 558 -21.44 -19.98 -99.63
C GLU A 558 -22.57 -19.39 -100.47
N ARG A 559 -23.64 -18.88 -99.83
CA ARG A 559 -24.73 -18.21 -100.52
C ARG A 559 -24.24 -16.94 -101.23
N PHE A 560 -23.41 -16.14 -100.58
CA PHE A 560 -22.80 -14.96 -101.19
C PHE A 560 -21.98 -15.34 -102.41
N LEU A 561 -21.07 -16.32 -102.29
CA LEU A 561 -20.21 -16.80 -103.38
C LEU A 561 -21.03 -17.34 -104.56
N ARG A 562 -22.12 -18.07 -104.32
CA ARG A 562 -23.00 -18.59 -105.38
C ARG A 562 -23.81 -17.51 -106.09
N ASN A 563 -24.10 -16.39 -105.43
CA ASN A 563 -24.97 -15.34 -105.95
C ASN A 563 -24.17 -14.15 -106.48
N SER A 564 -23.77 -13.24 -105.59
CA SER A 564 -23.08 -12.00 -105.95
C SER A 564 -21.60 -12.24 -106.21
N GLY A 565 -20.97 -13.13 -105.44
CA GLY A 565 -19.54 -13.39 -105.48
C GLY A 565 -19.06 -14.01 -106.79
N ARG A 566 -19.88 -14.81 -107.49
CA ARG A 566 -19.52 -15.40 -108.80
C ARG A 566 -19.22 -14.36 -109.89
N HIS A 567 -19.64 -13.11 -109.67
CA HIS A 567 -19.40 -12.00 -110.59
C HIS A 567 -18.16 -11.18 -110.21
N LEU A 568 -17.49 -11.50 -109.10
CA LEU A 568 -16.26 -10.85 -108.65
C LEU A 568 -15.03 -11.56 -109.25
N MET A 569 -14.01 -10.78 -109.61
CA MET A 569 -12.76 -11.28 -110.15
C MET A 569 -11.78 -11.71 -109.03
N PRO A 570 -10.77 -12.56 -109.31
CA PRO A 570 -9.85 -13.10 -108.31
C PRO A 570 -9.24 -12.11 -107.30
N PRO A 571 -8.93 -10.84 -107.62
CA PRO A 571 -8.38 -9.89 -106.64
C PRO A 571 -9.31 -9.50 -105.48
N PHE A 572 -10.60 -9.86 -105.54
CA PHE A 572 -11.60 -9.50 -104.53
C PHE A 572 -11.92 -10.62 -103.52
N PHE A 573 -11.22 -11.77 -103.57
CA PHE A 573 -11.46 -12.93 -102.69
C PHE A 573 -10.49 -13.02 -101.52
#